data_AF-A0A7C9JFV3-F1
#
_entry.id   AF-A0A7C9JFV3-F1
#
_cell.length_a   1.000
_cell.length_b   1.000
_cell.length_c   1.000
_cell.angle_alpha   90.00
_cell.angle_beta   90.00
_cell.angle_gamma   90.00
#
_symmetry.space_group_name_H-M   'P 1'
#
loop_
_entity.id
_entity.type
_entity.pdbx_description
1 polymer ?
#
loop_
_entity_poly.entity_id
_entity_poly.type
_entity_poly.pdbx_seq_one_letter_code
_entity_poly.pdbx_strand_id
1 'polypeptide(L)' 'MELTNTDYDILDAIASGRVESGTPVTHFVDYCDNAIGGDPRPLIDAGYIEASGNTVEGLTDKGKQALADRKTK' A
#
# COMPACT_ATOMS: atom_id res chain seq x y z
N MET A 1 -12.33 1.88 7.82
CA MET A 1 -11.98 2.79 6.72
C MET A 1 -12.56 2.22 5.46
N GLU A 2 -13.22 3.04 4.64
CA GLU A 2 -13.55 2.65 3.26
C GLU A 2 -12.37 3.01 2.36
N LEU A 3 -11.95 2.07 1.50
CA LEU A 3 -10.83 2.26 0.58
C LEU A 3 -11.29 3.04 -0.66
N THR A 4 -10.55 4.07 -1.01
CA THR A 4 -10.70 4.84 -2.23
C THR A 4 -9.97 4.18 -3.41
N ASN A 5 -10.20 4.66 -4.64
CA ASN A 5 -9.43 4.21 -5.79
C ASN A 5 -7.93 4.43 -5.60
N THR A 6 -7.54 5.59 -5.07
CA THR A 6 -6.14 5.93 -4.75
C THR A 6 -5.55 4.93 -3.76
N ASP A 7 -6.29 4.54 -2.72
CA ASP A 7 -5.82 3.54 -1.76
C ASP A 7 -5.54 2.20 -2.44
N TYR A 8 -6.44 1.76 -3.33
CA TYR A 8 -6.22 0.53 -4.07
C TYR A 8 -5.06 0.61 -5.05
N ASP A 9 -4.79 1.77 -5.63
CA ASP A 9 -3.65 1.97 -6.53
C ASP A 9 -2.32 1.95 -5.75
N ILE A 10 -2.31 2.42 -4.49
CA ILE A 10 -1.20 2.24 -3.55
C ILE A 10 -0.97 0.75 -3.23
N LEU A 11 -2.05 0.01 -2.90
CA LEU A 11 -1.94 -1.42 -2.65
C LEU A 11 -1.45 -2.19 -3.90
N ASP A 12 -1.92 -1.81 -5.09
CA ASP A 12 -1.51 -2.41 -6.36
C ASP A 12 -0.03 -2.13 -6.66
N ALA A 13 0.51 -0.97 -6.29
CA ALA A 13 1.93 -0.67 -6.46
C ALA A 13 2.84 -1.66 -5.70
N ILE A 14 2.44 -2.07 -4.49
CA ILE A 14 3.14 -3.12 -3.74
C ILE A 14 2.89 -4.48 -4.41
N ALA A 15 1.64 -4.83 -4.71
CA ALA A 15 1.29 -6.14 -5.29
C ALA A 15 1.96 -6.40 -6.65
N SER A 16 2.19 -5.35 -7.44
CA SER A 16 2.84 -5.39 -8.75
C SER A 16 4.37 -5.32 -8.69
N GLY A 17 4.95 -5.15 -7.49
CA GLY A 17 6.39 -5.06 -7.29
C GLY A 17 7.01 -3.70 -7.64
N ARG A 18 6.19 -2.64 -7.85
CA ARG A 18 6.71 -1.27 -7.99
C ARG A 18 7.29 -0.74 -6.68
N VAL A 19 6.85 -1.29 -5.56
CA VAL A 19 7.37 -1.03 -4.22
C VAL A 19 7.77 -2.38 -3.63
N GLU A 20 9.07 -2.55 -3.40
CA GLU A 20 9.65 -3.81 -2.92
C GLU A 20 9.77 -3.83 -1.38
N SER A 21 9.85 -5.04 -0.81
CA SER A 21 10.16 -5.24 0.62
C SER A 21 11.48 -4.57 0.97
N GLY A 22 11.54 -3.92 2.13
CA GLY A 22 12.69 -3.12 2.56
C GLY A 22 12.69 -1.68 2.04
N THR A 23 11.70 -1.27 1.24
CA THR A 23 11.57 0.14 0.81
C THR A 23 11.36 1.03 2.05
N PRO A 24 12.16 2.08 2.27
CA PRO A 24 11.93 3.01 3.36
C PRO A 24 10.53 3.63 3.28
N VAL A 25 9.83 3.73 4.41
CA VAL A 25 8.47 4.30 4.47
C VAL A 25 8.45 5.72 3.92
N THR A 26 9.50 6.51 4.16
CA THR A 26 9.63 7.87 3.61
C THR A 26 9.69 7.86 2.09
N HIS A 27 10.48 6.97 1.48
CA HIS A 27 10.55 6.85 0.02
C HIS A 27 9.23 6.33 -0.57
N PHE A 28 8.53 5.47 0.15
CA PHE A 28 7.22 5.02 -0.28
C PHE A 28 6.18 6.15 -0.24
N VAL A 29 6.18 6.98 0.81
CA VAL A 29 5.34 8.19 0.88
C VAL A 29 5.67 9.14 -0.27
N ASP A 30 6.96 9.43 -0.52
CA ASP A 30 7.37 10.30 -1.61
C ASP A 30 6.94 9.75 -2.98
N TYR A 31 7.07 8.43 -3.19
CA TYR A 31 6.59 7.77 -4.40
C TYR A 31 5.07 7.91 -4.57
N CYS A 32 4.30 7.64 -3.52
CA CYS A 32 2.85 7.76 -3.56
C CYS A 32 2.40 9.19 -3.81
N ASP A 33 3.04 10.19 -3.21
CA ASP A 33 2.72 11.61 -3.43
C ASP A 33 2.98 12.03 -4.90
N ASN A 34 4.09 11.58 -5.48
CA ASN A 34 4.49 11.98 -6.84
C ASN A 34 3.83 11.16 -7.96
N ALA A 35 3.63 9.85 -7.77
CA ALA A 35 3.22 8.94 -8.84
C ALA A 35 1.74 8.52 -8.76
N ILE A 36 1.13 8.55 -7.56
CA ILE A 36 -0.22 8.06 -7.33
C ILE A 36 -1.16 9.18 -6.87
N GLY A 37 -0.66 10.15 -6.10
CA GLY A 37 -1.41 11.25 -5.51
C GLY A 37 -2.08 10.90 -4.17
N GLY A 38 -1.47 10.03 -3.35
CA GLY A 38 -2.03 9.60 -2.07
C GLY A 38 -0.98 9.36 -0.97
N ASP A 39 -1.45 9.12 0.24
CA ASP A 39 -0.60 8.81 1.41
C ASP A 39 -0.76 7.34 1.80
N PRO A 40 0.32 6.54 1.86
CA PRO A 40 0.24 5.14 2.27
C PRO A 40 0.10 4.94 3.79
N ARG A 41 0.39 5.96 4.60
CA ARG A 41 0.39 5.83 6.09
C ARG A 41 -0.95 5.38 6.67
N PRO A 42 -2.12 5.90 6.24
CA PRO A 42 -3.41 5.39 6.70
C PRO A 42 -3.64 3.90 6.41
N LEU A 43 -3.05 3.37 5.33
CA LEU A 43 -3.13 1.94 4.98
C LEU A 43 -2.19 1.07 5.82
N ILE A 44 -1.05 1.62 6.24
CA ILE A 44 -0.16 1.01 7.24
C ILE A 44 -0.89 0.96 8.59
N ASP A 45 -1.42 2.10 9.05
CA ASP A 45 -2.13 2.20 10.34
C ASP A 45 -3.38 1.32 10.39
N ALA A 46 -4.09 1.19 9.27
CA ALA A 46 -5.26 0.32 9.17
C ALA A 46 -4.91 -1.17 8.95
N GLY A 47 -3.62 -1.52 8.89
CA GLY A 47 -3.13 -2.90 8.79
C GLY A 47 -3.37 -3.55 7.42
N TYR A 48 -3.39 -2.77 6.34
CA TYR A 48 -3.38 -3.32 4.97
C TYR A 48 -1.94 -3.55 4.48
N ILE A 49 -1.01 -2.69 4.89
CA ILE A 49 0.40 -2.75 4.53
C ILE A 49 1.19 -3.10 5.78
N GLU A 50 2.09 -4.07 5.66
CA GLU A 50 3.02 -4.42 6.71
C GLU A 50 4.25 -3.51 6.61
N ALA A 51 4.56 -2.84 7.72
CA ALA A 51 5.78 -2.07 7.87
C ALA A 51 6.49 -2.53 9.16
N SER A 52 7.79 -2.73 9.06
CA SER A 52 8.64 -3.12 10.17
C SER A 52 9.75 -2.09 10.36
N GLY A 53 9.86 -1.53 11.56
CA GLY A 53 10.79 -0.42 11.82
C GLY A 53 10.45 0.79 10.97
N ASN A 54 11.27 1.05 9.94
CA ASN A 54 11.09 2.18 9.01
C ASN A 54 11.01 1.73 7.54
N THR A 55 10.72 0.45 7.30
CA THR A 55 10.61 -0.13 5.96
C THR A 55 9.25 -0.78 5.74
N VAL A 56 8.79 -0.75 4.49
CA VAL A 56 7.63 -1.49 3.99
C VAL A 56 8.08 -2.90 3.72
N GLU A 57 7.37 -3.89 4.26
CA GLU A 57 7.64 -5.31 4.02
C GLU A 57 6.70 -5.91 2.97
N GLY A 58 5.51 -5.30 2.80
CA GLY A 58 4.59 -5.66 1.73
C GLY A 58 3.14 -5.57 2.14
N LEU A 59 2.28 -6.34 1.47
CA LEU A 59 0.86 -6.43 1.82
C LEU A 59 0.63 -7.49 2.91
N THR A 60 -0.16 -7.11 3.92
CA THR A 60 -0.77 -8.07 4.84
C THR A 60 -1.82 -8.93 4.13
N ASP A 61 -2.32 -9.97 4.80
CA ASP A 61 -3.46 -10.75 4.29
C ASP A 61 -4.70 -9.89 4.05
N LYS A 62 -4.92 -8.88 4.89
CA LYS A 62 -6.00 -7.91 4.72
C LYS A 62 -5.82 -7.06 3.46
N GLY A 63 -4.59 -6.61 3.18
CA GLY A 63 -4.22 -5.90 1.96
C GLY A 63 -4.46 -6.72 0.69
N LYS A 64 -4.01 -7.98 0.72
CA LYS A 64 -4.21 -8.93 -0.39
C LYS A 64 -5.69 -9.21 -0.65
N GLN A 65 -6.47 -9.44 0.41
CA GLN A 65 -7.91 -9.68 0.29
C GLN A 65 -8.63 -8.47 -0.28
N ALA A 66 -8.30 -7.25 0.16
CA ALA A 66 -8.91 -6.03 -0.35
C ALA A 66 -8.72 -5.87 -1.87
N LEU A 67 -7.52 -6.16 -2.39
CA LEU A 67 -7.25 -6.14 -3.82
C LEU A 67 -7.99 -7.25 -4.58
N ALA A 68 -8.10 -8.45 -4.01
CA ALA A 68 -8.84 -9.55 -4.62
C ALA A 68 -10.33 -9.19 -4.75
N ASP A 69 -10.93 -8.63 -3.69
CA ASP A 69 -12.34 -8.23 -3.65
C ASP A 69 -12.65 -7.13 -4.68
N ARG A 70 -11.71 -6.19 -4.90
CA ARG A 70 -11.83 -5.14 -5.94
C ARG A 70 -11.94 -5.75 -7.35
N LYS A 71 -11.21 -6.84 -7.64
CA LYS A 71 -11.21 -7.48 -8.97
C LYS A 71 -12.45 -8.33 -9.24
N THR A 72 -13.16 -8.73 -8.18
CA THR A 72 -14.39 -9.52 -8.28
C THR A 72 -15.67 -8.68 -8.35
N LYS A 73 -15.56 -7.37 -8.16
CA LYS A 73 -16.65 -6.40 -8.31
C LYS A 73 -16.64 -5.80 -9.71
#